data_AF-A0A9P1IWP8-F1
#
_entry.id   AF-A0A9P1IWP8-F1
#
_cell.length_a   1.000
_cell.length_b   1.000
_cell.length_c   1.000
_cell.angle_alpha   90.00
_cell.angle_beta   90.00
_cell.angle_gamma   90.00
#
_symmetry.space_group_name_H-M   'P 1'
#
loop_
_entity.id
_entity.type
_entity.pdbx_description
1 polymer ?
#
loop_
_entity_poly.entity_id
_entity_poly.type
_entity_poly.pdbx_seq_one_letter_code
_entity_poly.pdbx_strand_id
1 'polypeptide(L)'
;MEEAKDLMRELFAGLEFSESQELVQWASEYLTNTPPTTISKDKKLEKLRKKQQQKFESIATDLKQQLKIMMLESEEFLIFSIHILGITAIPVHLFGTFCIVFHTPVTMKSVKWAMFYLHFWSVVWDIYLSIVYLPFIIFPFAAGYTLGYVSPNFLNFSQQSYIAVSLLGLIGCANVVFFKKSI
;
A
#
# COMPACT_ATOMS: atom_id res chain seq x y z
N MET A 1 -14.27 4.53 35.27
CA MET A 1 -13.02 3.74 35.35
C MET A 1 -13.17 2.47 34.54
N GLU A 2 -14.28 1.76 34.64
CA GLU A 2 -14.55 0.61 33.76
C GLU A 2 -14.65 0.99 32.27
N GLU A 3 -15.30 2.10 31.92
CA GLU A 3 -15.31 2.58 30.52
C GLU A 3 -13.92 2.85 29.93
N ALA A 4 -12.96 3.32 30.76
CA ALA A 4 -11.59 3.56 30.31
C ALA A 4 -10.79 2.26 30.16
N LYS A 5 -11.10 1.24 30.95
CA LYS A 5 -10.53 -0.10 30.80
C LYS A 5 -11.07 -0.79 29.55
N ASP A 6 -12.35 -0.66 29.27
CA ASP A 6 -12.98 -1.23 28.07
C ASP A 6 -12.46 -0.55 26.79
N LEU A 7 -12.32 0.78 26.79
CA LEU A 7 -11.71 1.53 25.69
C LEU A 7 -10.25 1.14 25.43
N MET A 8 -9.46 0.96 26.50
CA MET A 8 -8.07 0.49 26.37
C MET A 8 -8.04 -0.95 25.83
N ARG A 9 -8.90 -1.85 26.32
CA ARG A 9 -9.02 -3.21 25.80
C ARG A 9 -9.39 -3.24 24.32
N GLU A 10 -10.34 -2.42 23.87
CA GLU A 10 -10.67 -2.29 22.43
C GLU A 10 -9.57 -1.63 21.60
N LEU A 11 -8.81 -0.69 22.18
CA LEU A 11 -7.68 -0.04 21.49
C LEU A 11 -6.54 -1.03 21.23
N PHE A 12 -6.28 -1.93 22.18
CA PHE A 12 -5.17 -2.89 22.14
C PHE A 12 -5.54 -4.25 21.54
N ALA A 13 -6.83 -4.58 21.41
CA ALA A 13 -7.28 -5.81 20.75
C ALA A 13 -6.95 -5.89 19.24
N GLY A 14 -6.62 -4.76 18.59
CA GLY A 14 -6.20 -4.70 17.19
C GLY A 14 -4.68 -4.74 16.95
N LEU A 15 -3.87 -4.82 18.02
CA LEU A 15 -2.41 -4.86 17.96
C LEU A 15 -1.93 -6.27 18.33
N GLU A 16 -1.75 -7.13 17.32
CA GLU A 16 -1.03 -8.39 17.52
C GLU A 16 0.47 -8.14 17.67
N PHE A 17 1.07 -8.98 18.52
CA PHE A 17 2.49 -9.22 18.75
C PHE A 17 3.17 -8.53 19.96
N SER A 18 3.32 -9.33 21.02
CA SER A 18 4.26 -9.27 22.15
C SER A 18 4.27 -8.04 23.08
N GLU A 19 4.29 -6.81 22.59
CA GLU A 19 4.43 -5.61 23.45
C GLU A 19 3.09 -5.12 24.04
N SER A 20 1.97 -5.42 23.37
CA SER A 20 0.64 -5.01 23.85
C SER A 20 0.25 -5.70 25.16
N GLN A 21 0.72 -6.92 25.42
CA GLN A 21 0.40 -7.67 26.64
C GLN A 21 1.08 -7.09 27.89
N GLU A 22 2.35 -6.66 27.78
CA GLU A 22 3.07 -6.04 28.90
C GLU A 22 2.49 -4.66 29.25
N LEU A 23 2.14 -3.85 28.24
CA LEU A 23 1.53 -2.55 28.47
C LEU A 23 0.12 -2.66 29.07
N VAL A 24 -0.66 -3.67 28.67
CA VAL A 24 -1.96 -3.96 29.27
C VAL A 24 -1.82 -4.44 30.72
N GLN A 25 -0.82 -5.27 31.02
CA GLN A 25 -0.53 -5.70 32.39
C GLN A 25 -0.07 -4.53 33.26
N TRP A 26 0.86 -3.71 32.80
CA TRP A 26 1.32 -2.52 33.51
C TRP A 26 0.17 -1.53 33.76
N ALA A 27 -0.68 -1.28 32.75
CA ALA A 27 -1.82 -0.39 32.90
C ALA A 27 -2.86 -0.95 33.88
N SER A 28 -3.10 -2.27 33.85
CA SER A 28 -3.97 -2.94 34.81
C SER A 28 -3.43 -2.82 36.24
N GLU A 29 -2.13 -3.03 36.42
CA GLU A 29 -1.44 -2.96 37.70
C GLU A 29 -1.42 -1.54 38.26
N TYR A 30 -1.16 -0.54 37.42
CA TYR A 30 -1.22 0.88 37.78
C TYR A 30 -2.63 1.33 38.21
N LEU A 31 -3.68 0.79 37.57
CA LEU A 31 -5.08 1.06 37.90
C LEU A 31 -5.57 0.34 39.17
N THR A 32 -4.99 -0.80 39.53
CA THR A 32 -5.31 -1.51 40.77
C THR A 32 -4.51 -1.02 41.98
N ASN A 33 -3.28 -0.52 41.77
CA ASN A 33 -2.39 -0.08 42.85
C ASN A 33 -2.54 1.40 43.21
N THR A 34 -3.34 2.16 42.48
CA THR A 34 -3.68 3.53 42.86
C THR A 34 -4.73 3.51 43.99
N PRO A 35 -4.44 4.11 45.16
CA PRO A 35 -5.37 4.08 46.29
C PRO A 35 -6.70 4.74 45.87
N PRO A 36 -7.85 4.26 46.38
CA PRO A 36 -9.15 4.85 46.09
C PRO A 36 -9.12 6.27 46.60
N THR A 37 -8.87 7.22 45.70
CA THR A 37 -8.82 8.63 46.02
C THR A 37 -10.21 8.99 46.52
N THR A 38 -10.25 9.47 47.76
CA THR A 38 -11.46 9.88 48.45
C THR A 38 -12.26 10.76 47.51
N ILE A 39 -13.49 10.33 47.19
CA ILE A 39 -14.38 11.03 46.27
C ILE A 39 -14.84 12.32 46.97
N SER A 40 -14.00 13.35 46.91
CA SER A 40 -14.43 14.72 47.09
C SER A 40 -15.33 15.07 45.91
N LYS A 41 -16.58 15.48 46.19
CA LYS A 41 -17.53 16.03 45.23
C LYS A 41 -17.08 17.43 44.74
N ASP A 42 -15.80 17.58 44.44
CA ASP A 42 -15.26 18.80 43.86
C ASP A 42 -15.59 18.80 42.38
N LYS A 43 -16.63 19.56 42.01
CA LYS A 43 -17.05 19.77 40.60
C LYS A 43 -15.88 20.19 39.71
N LYS A 44 -14.87 20.87 40.28
CA LYS A 44 -13.63 21.26 39.58
C LYS A 44 -12.76 20.06 39.21
N LEU A 45 -12.63 19.09 40.11
CA LEU A 45 -11.85 17.87 39.91
C LEU A 45 -12.52 16.98 38.86
N GLU A 46 -13.85 16.87 38.90
CA GLU A 46 -14.62 16.12 37.90
C GLU A 46 -14.54 16.77 36.51
N LYS A 47 -14.55 18.11 36.43
CA LYS A 47 -14.37 18.84 35.17
C LYS A 47 -12.96 18.66 34.60
N LEU A 48 -11.93 18.64 35.45
CA LEU A 48 -10.54 18.34 35.06
C LEU A 48 -10.40 16.91 34.56
N ARG A 49 -11.03 15.95 35.24
CA ARG A 49 -11.06 14.55 34.82
C ARG A 49 -11.71 14.40 33.44
N LYS A 50 -12.87 15.02 33.21
CA LYS A 50 -13.54 14.99 31.88
C LYS A 50 -12.66 15.62 30.80
N LYS A 51 -11.98 16.73 31.10
CA LYS A 51 -11.07 17.38 30.14
C LYS A 51 -9.83 16.53 29.83
N GLN A 52 -9.27 15.84 30.82
CA GLN A 52 -8.16 14.91 30.62
C GLN A 52 -8.62 13.68 29.81
N GLN A 53 -9.79 13.13 30.14
CA GLN A 53 -10.35 11.97 29.46
C GLN A 53 -10.64 12.29 27.98
N GLN A 54 -11.26 13.43 27.71
CA GLN A 54 -11.52 13.90 26.35
C GLN A 54 -10.23 14.14 25.54
N LYS A 55 -9.19 14.66 26.19
CA LYS A 55 -7.88 14.83 25.55
C LYS A 55 -7.24 13.47 25.22
N PHE A 56 -7.36 12.50 26.12
CA PHE A 56 -6.86 11.15 25.90
C PHE A 56 -7.60 10.45 24.75
N GLU A 57 -8.93 10.58 24.68
CA GLU A 57 -9.74 10.04 23.57
C GLU A 57 -9.41 10.67 22.22
N SER A 58 -9.18 11.99 22.19
CA SER A 58 -8.68 12.67 20.98
C SER A 58 -7.36 12.07 20.51
N ILE A 59 -6.38 11.92 21.42
CA ILE A 59 -5.07 11.36 21.09
C ILE A 59 -5.19 9.90 20.62
N ALA A 60 -6.04 9.10 21.27
CA ALA A 60 -6.27 7.71 20.89
C ALA A 60 -6.90 7.57 19.50
N THR A 61 -7.80 8.49 19.13
CA THR A 61 -8.43 8.53 17.81
C THR A 61 -7.41 8.92 16.74
N ASP A 62 -6.57 9.91 17.04
CA ASP A 62 -5.47 10.31 16.15
C ASP A 62 -4.47 9.17 15.95
N LEU A 63 -4.10 8.45 17.02
CA LEU A 63 -3.20 7.30 16.94
C LEU A 63 -3.79 6.13 16.15
N LYS A 64 -5.09 5.82 16.33
CA LYS A 64 -5.79 4.81 15.51
C LYS A 64 -5.79 5.18 14.04
N GLN A 65 -6.00 6.47 13.73
CA GLN A 65 -5.99 6.97 12.37
C GLN A 65 -4.57 6.89 11.76
N GLN A 66 -3.55 7.30 12.50
CA GLN A 66 -2.15 7.19 12.08
C GLN A 66 -1.74 5.73 11.85
N LEU A 67 -2.13 4.82 12.74
CA LEU A 67 -1.87 3.39 12.59
C LEU A 67 -2.54 2.81 11.35
N LYS A 68 -3.79 3.21 11.05
CA LYS A 68 -4.49 2.77 9.84
C LYS A 68 -3.82 3.26 8.56
N ILE A 69 -3.31 4.50 8.56
CA ILE A 69 -2.55 5.05 7.44
C ILE A 69 -1.24 4.27 7.28
N MET A 70 -0.53 4.01 8.38
CA MET A 70 0.70 3.22 8.38
C MET A 70 0.49 1.78 7.89
N MET A 71 -0.65 1.16 8.21
CA MET A 71 -1.02 -0.17 7.71
C MET A 71 -1.27 -0.18 6.19
N LEU A 72 -1.86 0.89 5.64
CA LEU A 72 -2.05 1.06 4.20
C LEU A 72 -0.76 1.39 3.46
N GLU A 73 0.18 2.07 4.12
CA GLU A 73 1.52 2.37 3.61
C GLU A 73 2.52 1.22 3.82
N SER A 74 2.08 0.13 4.45
CA SER A 74 2.93 -1.04 4.69
C SER A 74 3.42 -1.65 3.37
N GLU A 75 4.70 -1.98 3.34
CA GLU A 75 5.36 -2.67 2.22
C GLU A 75 4.63 -3.96 1.84
N GLU A 76 4.13 -4.71 2.84
CA GLU A 76 3.39 -5.95 2.62
C GLU A 76 2.07 -5.73 1.88
N PHE A 77 1.36 -4.64 2.20
CA PHE A 77 0.11 -4.29 1.52
C PHE A 77 0.36 -3.90 0.06
N LEU A 78 1.45 -3.18 -0.20
CA LEU A 78 1.86 -2.80 -1.56
C LEU A 78 2.25 -4.05 -2.38
N ILE A 79 3.04 -4.95 -1.81
CA ILE A 79 3.42 -6.21 -2.45
C ILE A 79 2.16 -7.01 -2.79
N PHE A 80 1.26 -7.20 -1.81
CA PHE A 80 0.02 -7.95 -1.99
C PHE A 80 -0.89 -7.33 -3.06
N SER A 81 -1.07 -6.01 -3.02
CA SER A 81 -1.92 -5.29 -3.95
C SER A 81 -1.40 -5.40 -5.39
N ILE A 82 -0.10 -5.21 -5.60
CA ILE A 82 0.48 -5.31 -6.95
C ILE A 82 0.44 -6.76 -7.47
N HIS A 83 0.62 -7.76 -6.61
CA HIS A 83 0.46 -9.16 -7.03
C HIS A 83 -0.97 -9.47 -7.47
N ILE A 84 -1.98 -8.99 -6.73
CA ILE A 84 -3.39 -9.14 -7.14
C ILE A 84 -3.64 -8.42 -8.46
N LEU A 85 -3.13 -7.20 -8.63
CA LEU A 85 -3.25 -6.46 -9.88
C LEU A 85 -2.58 -7.22 -11.03
N GLY A 86 -1.39 -7.77 -10.82
CA GLY A 86 -0.70 -8.60 -11.82
C GLY A 86 -1.50 -9.84 -12.20
N ILE A 87 -2.04 -10.58 -11.22
CA ILE A 87 -2.87 -11.78 -11.47
C ILE A 87 -4.13 -11.42 -12.26
N THR A 88 -4.80 -10.33 -11.91
CA THR A 88 -6.01 -9.86 -12.61
C THR A 88 -5.71 -9.24 -13.97
N ALA A 89 -4.49 -8.72 -14.19
CA ALA A 89 -4.05 -8.20 -15.48
C ALA A 89 -3.77 -9.32 -16.51
N ILE A 90 -3.29 -10.50 -16.09
CA ILE A 90 -3.04 -11.64 -16.99
C ILE A 90 -4.24 -11.99 -17.89
N PRO A 91 -5.46 -12.23 -17.37
CA PRO A 91 -6.61 -12.55 -18.23
C PRO A 91 -6.98 -11.38 -19.15
N VAL A 92 -6.80 -10.13 -18.71
CA VAL A 92 -7.02 -8.94 -19.54
C VAL A 92 -6.02 -8.88 -20.68
N HIS A 93 -4.75 -9.17 -20.43
CA HIS A 93 -3.71 -9.20 -21.46
C HIS A 93 -3.90 -10.32 -22.47
N LEU A 94 -4.34 -11.50 -22.02
CA LEU A 94 -4.69 -12.63 -22.89
C LEU A 94 -5.89 -12.28 -23.77
N PHE A 95 -6.94 -11.70 -23.18
CA PHE A 95 -8.11 -11.23 -23.92
C PHE A 95 -7.74 -10.15 -24.95
N GLY A 96 -6.95 -9.15 -24.55
CA GLY A 96 -6.46 -8.10 -25.45
C GLY A 96 -5.66 -8.67 -26.62
N THR A 97 -4.77 -9.62 -26.36
CA THR A 97 -3.98 -10.30 -27.41
C THR A 97 -4.91 -11.08 -28.36
N PHE A 98 -5.90 -11.79 -27.82
CA PHE A 98 -6.90 -12.50 -28.61
C PHE A 98 -7.71 -11.55 -29.50
N CYS A 99 -8.17 -10.42 -28.97
CA CYS A 99 -8.88 -9.41 -29.74
C CYS A 99 -8.02 -8.85 -30.88
N ILE A 100 -6.75 -8.53 -30.63
CA ILE A 100 -5.84 -7.99 -31.66
C ILE A 100 -5.60 -9.03 -32.76
N VAL A 101 -5.39 -10.30 -32.40
CA VAL A 101 -5.08 -11.33 -33.40
C VAL A 101 -6.31 -11.72 -34.23
N PHE A 102 -7.46 -11.93 -33.59
CA PHE A 102 -8.63 -12.54 -34.23
C PHE A 102 -9.73 -11.55 -34.64
N HIS A 103 -9.85 -10.41 -33.96
CA HIS A 103 -10.94 -9.43 -34.18
C HIS A 103 -10.50 -8.14 -34.86
N THR A 104 -9.23 -7.99 -35.28
CA THR A 104 -8.81 -6.79 -36.02
C THR A 104 -9.47 -6.74 -37.41
N PRO A 105 -10.26 -5.68 -37.71
CA PRO A 105 -11.00 -5.58 -38.97
C PRO A 105 -10.08 -5.44 -40.19
N VAL A 106 -10.59 -5.84 -41.37
CA VAL A 106 -9.82 -5.89 -42.62
C VAL A 106 -9.25 -4.53 -43.02
N THR A 107 -9.98 -3.45 -42.72
CA THR A 107 -9.58 -2.05 -42.94
C THR A 107 -8.39 -1.61 -42.08
N MET A 108 -8.13 -2.30 -40.96
CA MET A 108 -7.03 -2.01 -40.03
C MET A 108 -5.88 -3.04 -40.10
N LYS A 109 -5.81 -3.84 -41.16
CA LYS A 109 -4.75 -4.85 -41.32
C LYS A 109 -3.34 -4.24 -41.35
N SER A 110 -3.17 -3.02 -41.87
CA SER A 110 -1.89 -2.31 -41.91
C SER A 110 -1.36 -1.96 -40.50
N VAL A 111 -2.27 -1.62 -39.57
CA VAL A 111 -1.96 -1.26 -38.19
C VAL A 111 -1.96 -2.44 -37.23
N LYS A 112 -2.53 -3.60 -37.62
CA LYS A 112 -2.61 -4.81 -36.78
C LYS A 112 -1.29 -5.14 -36.07
N TRP A 113 -0.19 -5.16 -36.82
CA TRP A 113 1.13 -5.47 -36.28
C TRP A 113 1.68 -4.38 -35.37
N ALA A 114 1.34 -3.11 -35.62
CA ALA A 114 1.75 -2.02 -34.74
C ALA A 114 0.97 -2.06 -33.41
N MET A 115 -0.33 -2.37 -33.47
CA MET A 115 -1.15 -2.57 -32.28
C MET A 115 -0.67 -3.77 -31.46
N PHE A 116 -0.29 -4.87 -32.12
CA PHE A 116 0.32 -6.02 -31.46
C PHE A 116 1.66 -5.68 -30.80
N TYR A 117 2.54 -4.93 -31.49
CA TYR A 117 3.84 -4.52 -30.95
C TYR A 117 3.69 -3.64 -29.70
N LEU A 118 2.77 -2.66 -29.74
CA LEU A 118 2.44 -1.82 -28.59
C LEU A 118 1.89 -2.63 -27.43
N HIS A 119 0.92 -3.52 -27.71
CA HIS A 119 0.34 -4.40 -26.69
C HIS A 119 1.39 -5.30 -26.05
N PHE A 120 2.27 -5.89 -26.87
CA PHE A 120 3.35 -6.76 -26.39
C PHE A 120 4.27 -6.03 -25.40
N TRP A 121 4.75 -4.82 -25.73
CA TRP A 121 5.60 -4.07 -24.81
C TRP A 121 4.87 -3.60 -23.56
N SER A 122 3.57 -3.28 -23.66
CA SER A 122 2.75 -2.98 -22.49
C SER A 122 2.64 -4.19 -21.55
N VAL A 123 2.37 -5.38 -22.10
CA VAL A 123 2.31 -6.61 -21.30
C VAL A 123 3.65 -6.90 -20.63
N VAL A 124 4.76 -6.74 -21.35
CA VAL A 124 6.11 -6.91 -20.78
C VAL A 124 6.35 -5.92 -19.64
N TRP A 125 5.94 -4.67 -19.80
CA TRP A 125 6.02 -3.64 -18.77
C TRP A 125 5.19 -3.98 -17.52
N ASP A 126 3.95 -4.43 -17.71
CA ASP A 126 3.05 -4.77 -16.61
C ASP A 126 3.58 -5.98 -15.82
N ILE A 127 4.09 -7.01 -16.49
CA ILE A 127 4.75 -8.14 -15.85
C ILE A 127 6.02 -7.70 -15.11
N TYR A 128 6.82 -6.84 -15.73
CA TYR A 128 8.06 -6.32 -15.15
C TYR A 128 7.77 -5.55 -13.86
N LEU A 129 6.77 -4.66 -13.85
CA LEU A 129 6.37 -3.93 -12.65
C LEU A 129 5.83 -4.85 -11.57
N SER A 130 5.05 -5.86 -11.95
CA SER A 130 4.35 -6.72 -11.01
C SER A 130 5.25 -7.72 -10.28
N ILE A 131 6.26 -8.26 -10.97
CA ILE A 131 7.09 -9.36 -10.44
C ILE A 131 8.51 -8.88 -10.11
N VAL A 132 9.07 -7.99 -10.92
CA VAL A 132 10.52 -7.70 -10.92
C VAL A 132 10.84 -6.37 -10.27
N TYR A 133 10.16 -5.28 -10.65
CA TYR A 133 10.52 -3.93 -10.21
C TYR A 133 9.86 -3.52 -8.91
N LEU A 134 8.57 -3.84 -8.72
CA LEU A 134 7.79 -3.57 -7.50
C LEU A 134 8.23 -2.30 -6.74
N PRO A 135 7.98 -1.10 -7.30
CA PRO A 135 8.56 0.13 -6.80
C PRO A 135 7.93 0.53 -5.46
N PHE A 136 8.76 0.69 -4.44
CA PHE A 136 8.37 1.32 -3.18
C PHE A 136 8.98 2.72 -3.11
N ILE A 137 8.12 3.75 -3.11
CA ILE A 137 8.55 5.16 -3.11
C ILE A 137 8.28 5.73 -1.73
N ILE A 138 9.34 6.16 -1.06
CA ILE A 138 9.26 6.86 0.22
C ILE A 138 9.16 8.36 -0.07
N PHE A 139 7.95 8.91 0.01
CA PHE A 139 7.72 10.34 0.03
C PHE A 139 8.02 10.89 1.45
N PRO A 140 8.63 12.08 1.66
CA PRO A 140 9.00 13.15 0.73
C PRO A 140 10.44 13.07 0.17
N PHE A 141 11.18 12.00 0.47
CA PHE A 141 12.62 11.96 0.21
C PHE A 141 13.03 11.68 -1.24
N ALA A 142 12.07 11.59 -2.18
CA ALA A 142 12.30 11.18 -3.58
C ALA A 142 13.21 9.94 -3.69
N ALA A 143 13.16 9.10 -2.66
CA ALA A 143 13.94 7.88 -2.53
C ALA A 143 12.98 6.71 -2.68
N GLY A 144 13.45 5.66 -3.33
CA GLY A 144 12.69 4.45 -3.47
C GLY A 144 13.62 3.27 -3.61
N TYR A 145 13.11 2.10 -3.28
CA TYR A 145 13.78 0.84 -3.53
C TYR A 145 12.76 -0.14 -4.12
N THR A 146 13.28 -1.18 -4.74
CA THR A 146 12.48 -2.22 -5.40
C THR A 146 12.27 -3.37 -4.43
N LEU A 147 11.01 -3.74 -4.20
CA LEU A 147 10.61 -4.88 -3.36
C LEU A 147 10.44 -6.19 -4.16
N GLY A 148 10.82 -6.19 -5.44
CA GLY A 148 10.58 -7.32 -6.34
C GLY A 148 11.41 -8.55 -6.02
N TYR A 149 11.04 -9.68 -6.63
CA TYR A 149 11.65 -10.99 -6.39
C TYR A 149 13.12 -11.12 -6.84
N VAL A 150 13.66 -10.10 -7.51
CA VAL A 150 15.05 -10.13 -7.97
C VAL A 150 15.96 -9.76 -6.80
N SER A 151 16.62 -10.77 -6.25
CA SER A 151 17.63 -10.60 -5.20
C SER A 151 18.66 -9.56 -5.64
N PRO A 152 19.15 -8.70 -4.71
CA PRO A 152 20.16 -7.68 -5.00
C PRO A 152 21.45 -8.23 -5.61
N ASN A 153 21.68 -9.54 -5.51
CA ASN A 153 22.80 -10.24 -6.13
C ASN A 153 22.70 -10.35 -7.67
N PHE A 154 21.49 -10.25 -8.26
CA PHE A 154 21.29 -10.38 -9.70
C PHE A 154 21.21 -9.02 -10.41
N LEU A 155 20.44 -8.07 -9.86
CA LEU A 155 20.29 -6.73 -10.42
C LEU A 155 20.21 -5.69 -9.31
N ASN A 156 21.11 -4.72 -9.36
CA ASN A 156 21.08 -3.57 -8.45
C ASN A 156 19.89 -2.67 -8.77
N PHE A 157 19.39 -1.92 -7.77
CA PHE A 157 18.29 -0.95 -7.93
C PHE A 157 18.49 -0.02 -9.14
N SER A 158 19.71 0.50 -9.31
CA SER A 158 20.08 1.34 -10.45
C SER A 158 19.83 0.63 -11.80
N GLN A 159 20.28 -0.61 -11.95
CA GLN A 159 20.08 -1.39 -13.17
C GLN A 159 18.61 -1.70 -13.43
N GLN A 160 17.85 -2.03 -12.38
CA GLN A 160 16.41 -2.23 -12.49
C GLN A 160 15.70 -0.96 -12.97
N SER A 161 16.05 0.20 -12.39
CA SER A 161 15.50 1.49 -12.84
C SER A 161 15.84 1.83 -14.30
N TYR A 162 17.05 1.50 -14.77
CA TYR A 162 17.43 1.68 -16.17
C TYR A 162 16.59 0.81 -17.12
N ILE A 163 16.36 -0.46 -16.76
CA ILE A 163 15.49 -1.36 -17.52
C ILE A 163 14.07 -0.79 -17.55
N ALA A 164 13.57 -0.30 -16.42
CA ALA A 164 12.24 0.27 -16.32
C ALA A 164 12.07 1.47 -17.27
N VAL A 165 12.98 2.44 -17.21
CA VAL A 165 12.94 3.63 -18.07
C VAL A 165 13.09 3.25 -19.55
N SER A 166 13.90 2.24 -19.86
CA SER A 166 14.07 1.75 -21.24
C SER A 166 12.78 1.12 -21.79
N LEU A 167 12.07 0.34 -20.98
CA LEU A 167 10.76 -0.24 -21.37
C LEU A 167 9.71 0.84 -21.62
N LEU A 168 9.65 1.88 -20.78
CA LEU A 168 8.80 3.04 -21.02
C LEU A 168 9.15 3.74 -22.34
N GLY A 169 10.44 3.89 -22.65
CA GLY A 169 10.91 4.42 -23.92
C GLY A 169 10.46 3.57 -25.12
N LEU A 170 10.54 2.23 -25.01
CA LEU A 170 10.08 1.31 -26.06
C LEU A 170 8.57 1.40 -26.28
N ILE A 171 7.78 1.53 -25.21
CA ILE A 171 6.34 1.79 -25.32
C ILE A 171 6.09 3.12 -26.02
N GLY A 172 6.84 4.16 -25.67
CA GLY A 172 6.80 5.47 -26.35
C GLY A 172 7.06 5.36 -27.85
N CYS A 173 8.11 4.65 -28.25
CA CYS A 173 8.41 4.36 -29.65
C CYS A 173 7.29 3.56 -30.34
N ALA A 174 6.73 2.55 -29.66
CA ALA A 174 5.63 1.75 -30.18
C ALA A 174 4.37 2.59 -30.43
N ASN A 175 4.06 3.53 -29.53
CA ASN A 175 2.97 4.50 -29.70
C ASN A 175 3.16 5.35 -30.96
N VAL A 176 4.36 5.89 -31.19
CA VAL A 176 4.66 6.69 -32.40
C VAL A 176 4.45 5.86 -33.67
N VAL A 177 4.93 4.61 -33.69
CA VAL A 177 4.75 3.70 -34.84
C VAL A 177 3.27 3.37 -35.07
N PHE A 178 2.51 3.18 -34.00
CA PHE A 178 1.07 2.96 -34.07
C PHE A 178 0.35 4.15 -34.68
N PHE A 179 0.58 5.37 -34.17
CA PHE A 179 -0.05 6.58 -34.70
C PHE A 179 0.32 6.85 -36.16
N LYS A 180 1.59 6.67 -36.52
CA LYS A 180 2.06 6.88 -37.90
C LYS A 180 1.37 5.97 -38.91
N LYS A 181 1.00 4.75 -38.52
CA LYS A 181 0.31 3.80 -39.42
C LYS A 181 -1.21 3.95 -39.40
N SER A 182 -1.75 4.63 -38.38
CA SER A 182 -3.18 4.85 -38.21
C SER A 182 -3.72 6.08 -38.95
N ILE A 183 -2.82 6.98 -39.37
CA ILE A 183 -3.10 8.16 -40.20
C ILE A 183 -2.85 7.78 -41.67
#